data_AF-A0A1F6UZ16-F1
#
_entry.id   AF-A0A1F6UZ16-F1
#
_cell.length_a   1.000
_cell.length_b   1.000
_cell.length_c   1.000
_cell.angle_alpha   90.00
_cell.angle_beta   90.00
_cell.angle_gamma   90.00
#
_symmetry.space_group_name_H-M   'P 1'
#
loop_
_entity.id
_entity.type
_entity.pdbx_description
1 polymer ?
#
loop_
_entity_poly.entity_id
_entity_poly.type
_entity_poly.pdbx_seq_one_letter_code
_entity_poly.pdbx_strand_id
1 'polypeptide(L)'
;MQMFKIMLPVDGSENSLRAAHYAVSLARDHRAASVYLVTVHPEPVIYGEVALYAERGKIEEFQRQQCEALLQPVEALLSTAGVTYRKEILTGDSAPSIVRRAEELGCQAI
;
A
#
# COMPACT_ATOMS: atom_id res chain seq x y z
N MET A 1 -25.30 1.48 5.05
CA MET A 1 -24.83 0.62 3.93
C MET A 1 -23.33 0.46 4.10
N GLN A 2 -22.82 -0.76 4.21
CA GLN A 2 -21.38 -0.99 4.45
C GLN A 2 -20.60 -0.77 3.15
N MET A 3 -19.47 -0.09 3.24
CA MET A 3 -18.56 0.15 2.11
C MET A 3 -17.73 -1.12 1.84
N PHE A 4 -17.65 -1.55 0.59
CA PHE A 4 -16.79 -2.65 0.15
C PHE A 4 -15.33 -2.18 0.17
N LYS A 5 -14.44 -2.96 0.78
CA LYS A 5 -13.03 -2.60 1.02
C LYS A 5 -12.13 -3.60 0.33
N ILE A 6 -11.28 -3.09 -0.54
CA ILE A 6 -10.32 -3.89 -1.33
C ILE A 6 -8.93 -3.57 -0.78
N MET A 7 -8.19 -4.56 -0.32
CA MET A 7 -6.75 -4.42 -0.07
C MET A 7 -6.03 -4.50 -1.42
N LEU A 8 -5.13 -3.57 -1.71
CA LEU A 8 -4.34 -3.56 -2.94
C LEU A 8 -2.85 -3.42 -2.61
N PRO A 9 -2.11 -4.54 -2.51
CA PRO A 9 -0.67 -4.51 -2.33
C PRO A 9 0.06 -4.09 -3.61
N VAL A 10 1.05 -3.21 -3.46
CA VAL A 10 1.86 -2.68 -4.56
C VAL A 10 3.34 -2.73 -4.20
N ASP A 11 4.10 -3.38 -5.07
CA ASP A 11 5.57 -3.52 -5.01
C ASP A 11 6.27 -2.82 -6.19
N GLY A 12 5.52 -2.11 -7.04
CA GLY A 12 6.00 -1.44 -8.25
C GLY A 12 6.18 -2.36 -9.46
N SER A 13 5.88 -3.65 -9.34
CA SER A 13 5.90 -4.57 -10.48
C SER A 13 4.74 -4.30 -11.44
N GLU A 14 4.90 -4.68 -12.71
CA GLU A 14 3.80 -4.67 -13.68
C GLU A 14 2.61 -5.54 -13.24
N ASN A 15 2.88 -6.59 -12.46
CA ASN A 15 1.83 -7.44 -11.90
C ASN A 15 0.95 -6.66 -10.92
N SER A 16 1.56 -5.86 -10.03
CA SER A 16 0.82 -5.00 -9.10
C SER A 16 0.00 -3.93 -9.82
N LEU A 17 0.51 -3.38 -10.94
CA LEU A 17 -0.24 -2.44 -11.76
C LEU A 17 -1.45 -3.11 -12.46
N ARG A 18 -1.29 -4.35 -12.96
CA ARG A 18 -2.43 -5.11 -13.50
C ARG A 18 -3.46 -5.44 -12.41
N ALA A 19 -3.01 -5.75 -11.19
CA ALA A 19 -3.91 -5.93 -10.05
C ALA A 19 -4.69 -4.64 -9.73
N ALA A 20 -4.07 -3.47 -9.86
CA ALA A 20 -4.76 -2.19 -9.70
C ALA A 20 -5.87 -1.97 -10.75
N HIS A 21 -5.65 -2.34 -12.01
CA HIS A 21 -6.71 -2.31 -13.03
C HIS A 21 -7.87 -3.25 -12.69
N TYR A 22 -7.58 -4.41 -12.13
CA TYR A 22 -8.60 -5.33 -11.65
C TYR A 22 -9.37 -4.74 -10.45
N ALA A 23 -8.66 -4.15 -9.48
CA ALA A 23 -9.28 -3.49 -8.34
C ALA A 23 -10.21 -2.34 -8.74
N VAL A 24 -9.87 -1.58 -9.79
CA VAL A 24 -10.77 -0.56 -10.39
C VAL A 24 -12.04 -1.20 -10.94
N SER A 25 -11.92 -2.30 -11.68
CA SER A 25 -13.07 -3.03 -12.22
C SER A 25 -13.96 -3.54 -11.09
N LEU A 26 -13.36 -4.19 -10.09
CA LEU A 26 -14.06 -4.70 -8.92
C LEU A 26 -14.77 -3.57 -8.15
N ALA A 27 -14.10 -2.42 -7.94
CA ALA A 27 -14.71 -1.28 -7.27
C ALA A 27 -15.97 -0.74 -7.99
N ARG A 28 -16.01 -0.84 -9.33
CA ARG A 28 -17.17 -0.41 -10.14
C ARG A 28 -18.37 -1.34 -10.01
N ASP A 29 -18.14 -2.62 -9.72
CA ASP A 29 -19.21 -3.61 -9.54
C ASP A 29 -19.95 -3.45 -8.20
N HIS A 30 -19.43 -2.61 -7.29
CA HIS A 30 -20.02 -2.33 -6.00
C HIS A 30 -20.55 -0.89 -5.92
N ARG A 31 -21.74 -0.71 -5.33
CA ARG A 31 -22.37 0.62 -5.15
C ARG A 31 -21.52 1.60 -4.31
N ALA A 32 -20.69 1.08 -3.42
CA ALA A 32 -19.77 1.86 -2.60
C ALA A 32 -18.53 1.00 -2.31
N ALA A 33 -17.38 1.40 -2.86
CA ALA A 33 -16.11 0.72 -2.67
C ALA A 33 -14.98 1.69 -2.32
N SER A 34 -13.99 1.21 -1.57
CA SER A 34 -12.75 1.93 -1.28
C SER A 34 -11.56 0.98 -1.33
N VAL A 35 -10.46 1.46 -1.90
CA VAL A 35 -9.21 0.73 -2.04
C VAL A 35 -8.24 1.13 -0.92
N TYR A 36 -7.69 0.16 -0.23
CA TYR A 36 -6.56 0.31 0.70
C TYR A 36 -5.29 -0.05 -0.05
N LEU A 37 -4.66 0.97 -0.61
CA LEU A 37 -3.42 0.87 -1.37
C LEU A 37 -2.24 0.75 -0.40
N VAL A 38 -1.55 -0.39 -0.39
CA VAL A 38 -0.45 -0.63 0.55
C VAL A 38 0.83 -1.01 -0.15
N THR A 39 1.96 -0.59 0.41
CA THR A 39 3.27 -1.17 0.11
C THR A 39 3.91 -1.61 1.41
N VAL A 40 4.73 -2.65 1.37
CA VAL A 40 5.39 -3.18 2.57
C VAL A 40 6.89 -2.95 2.45
N HIS A 41 7.45 -2.28 3.45
CA HIS A 41 8.88 -2.13 3.61
C HIS A 41 9.42 -3.08 4.67
N PRO A 42 10.58 -3.72 4.44
CA PRO A 42 11.23 -4.54 5.44
C PRO A 42 11.67 -3.68 6.63
N GLU A 43 11.69 -4.29 7.82
CA GLU A 43 12.19 -3.63 9.02
C GLU A 43 13.70 -3.34 8.86
N PRO A 44 14.17 -2.12 9.13
CA PRO A 44 15.58 -1.78 8.95
C PRO A 44 16.46 -2.61 9.91
N VAL A 45 17.47 -3.28 9.38
CA VAL A 45 18.47 -3.98 10.19
C VAL A 45 19.46 -2.94 10.73
N ILE A 46 19.44 -2.74 12.05
CA ILE A 46 20.23 -1.72 12.74
C ILE A 46 21.50 -2.33 13.38
N TYR A 47 22.69 -1.76 13.09
CA TYR A 47 23.98 -2.10 13.74
C TYR A 47 24.65 -0.84 14.36
N GLY A 48 24.82 -0.78 15.69
CA GLY A 48 25.59 0.26 16.43
C GLY A 48 24.77 1.47 16.94
N GLU A 49 25.16 2.14 18.05
CA GLU A 49 24.24 3.05 18.77
C GLU A 49 24.26 4.56 18.41
N VAL A 50 25.39 5.16 18.03
CA VAL A 50 25.54 6.65 18.12
C VAL A 50 25.55 7.38 16.77
N ALA A 51 26.08 6.80 15.69
CA ALA A 51 25.97 7.35 14.33
C ALA A 51 24.55 7.22 13.74
N LEU A 52 23.72 6.41 14.39
CA LEU A 52 22.53 5.84 13.80
C LEU A 52 21.31 6.77 13.83
N TYR A 53 21.22 7.69 14.79
CA TYR A 53 20.05 8.59 14.91
C TYR A 53 20.00 9.67 13.81
N ALA A 54 21.14 10.21 13.41
CA ALA A 54 21.22 11.19 12.32
C ALA A 54 21.00 10.54 10.93
N GLU A 55 21.38 9.27 10.78
CA GLU A 55 21.15 8.49 9.56
C GLU A 55 19.73 7.93 9.49
N ARG A 56 19.12 7.53 10.62
CA ARG A 56 17.78 6.94 10.65
C ARG A 56 16.71 7.86 10.06
N GLY A 57 16.73 9.15 10.41
CA GLY A 57 15.79 10.12 9.83
C GLY A 57 15.96 10.28 8.31
N LYS A 58 17.18 10.19 7.78
CA LYS A 58 17.44 10.24 6.34
C LYS A 58 17.05 8.93 5.62
N ILE A 59 17.25 7.79 6.28
CA ILE A 59 16.87 6.48 5.77
C ILE A 59 15.34 6.36 5.72
N GLU A 60 14.64 6.75 6.79
CA GLU A 60 13.17 6.78 6.85
C GLU A 60 12.58 7.69 5.76
N GLU A 61 13.16 8.88 5.58
CA GLU A 61 12.78 9.82 4.52
C GLU A 61 12.96 9.23 3.11
N PHE A 62 14.14 8.66 2.84
CA PHE A 62 14.44 8.04 1.54
C PHE A 62 13.53 6.85 1.25
N GLN A 63 13.29 5.99 2.25
CA GLN A 63 12.37 4.86 2.14
C GLN A 63 10.95 5.32 1.86
N ARG A 64 10.49 6.38 2.53
CA ARG A 64 9.18 6.96 2.27
C ARG A 64 9.06 7.49 0.84
N GLN A 65 10.07 8.20 0.35
CA GLN A 65 10.09 8.69 -1.04
C GLN A 65 10.05 7.53 -2.04
N GLN A 66 10.78 6.45 -1.78
CA GLN A 66 10.73 5.23 -2.61
C GLN A 66 9.34 4.60 -2.60
N CYS A 67 8.72 4.45 -1.43
CA CYS A 67 7.34 3.97 -1.32
C CYS A 67 6.38 4.84 -2.14
N GLU A 68 6.46 6.15 -1.97
CA GLU A 68 5.59 7.11 -2.66
C GLU A 68 5.74 6.99 -4.18
N ALA A 69 6.98 6.81 -4.67
CA ALA A 69 7.24 6.58 -6.09
C ALA A 69 6.61 5.28 -6.61
N LEU A 70 6.62 4.20 -5.82
CA LEU A 70 5.97 2.93 -6.19
C LEU A 70 4.44 3.06 -6.25
N LEU A 71 3.86 3.85 -5.36
CA LEU A 71 2.41 4.04 -5.29
C LEU A 71 1.88 5.00 -6.36
N GLN A 72 2.68 5.97 -6.83
CA GLN A 72 2.26 7.02 -7.76
C GLN A 72 1.50 6.54 -9.00
N PRO A 73 1.96 5.52 -9.76
CA PRO A 73 1.23 5.06 -10.95
C PRO A 73 -0.16 4.51 -10.62
N VAL A 74 -0.27 3.83 -9.47
CA VAL A 74 -1.52 3.24 -9.01
C VAL A 74 -2.46 4.31 -8.44
N GLU A 75 -1.93 5.28 -7.69
CA GLU A 75 -2.70 6.45 -7.23
C GLU A 75 -3.29 7.23 -8.41
N ALA A 76 -2.50 7.46 -9.46
CA ALA A 76 -2.96 8.12 -10.67
C ALA A 76 -4.10 7.34 -11.35
N LEU A 77 -3.94 6.01 -11.49
CA LEU A 77 -4.96 5.14 -12.05
C LEU A 77 -6.27 5.18 -11.25
N LEU A 78 -6.21 5.04 -9.92
CA LEU A 78 -7.38 5.07 -9.04
C LEU A 78 -8.08 6.44 -9.09
N SER A 79 -7.30 7.52 -9.08
CA SER A 79 -7.80 8.89 -9.17
C SER A 79 -8.51 9.16 -10.50
N THR A 80 -7.89 8.79 -11.63
CA THR A 80 -8.51 8.91 -12.96
C THR A 80 -9.79 8.09 -13.08
N ALA A 81 -9.85 6.93 -12.43
CA ALA A 81 -11.04 6.09 -12.41
C ALA A 81 -12.14 6.56 -11.44
N GLY A 82 -11.88 7.59 -10.63
CA GLY A 82 -12.82 8.10 -9.62
C GLY A 82 -13.02 7.15 -8.44
N VAL A 83 -12.09 6.22 -8.20
CA VAL A 83 -12.17 5.25 -7.11
C VAL A 83 -11.67 5.88 -5.81
N THR A 84 -12.44 5.78 -4.74
CA THR A 84 -12.00 6.23 -3.41
C THR A 84 -10.87 5.33 -2.92
N TYR A 85 -9.80 5.90 -2.40
CA TYR A 85 -8.70 5.11 -1.85
C TYR A 85 -8.03 5.75 -0.64
N ARG A 86 -7.32 4.92 0.12
CA ARG A 86 -6.41 5.30 1.22
C ARG A 86 -5.09 4.61 1.00
N LYS A 87 -3.98 5.31 1.23
CA LYS A 87 -2.64 4.74 1.16
C LYS A 87 -2.03 4.52 2.53
N GLU A 88 -1.27 3.45 2.66
CA GLU A 88 -0.54 3.12 3.88
C GLU A 88 0.77 2.40 3.53
N ILE A 89 1.86 2.79 4.19
CA ILE A 89 3.13 2.07 4.11
C ILE A 89 3.17 1.15 5.34
N LEU A 90 3.27 -0.15 5.12
CA LEU A 90 3.40 -1.15 6.16
C LEU A 90 4.88 -1.49 6.38
N THR A 91 5.22 -1.94 7.58
CA THR A 91 6.56 -2.41 7.92
C THR A 91 6.53 -3.86 8.37
N GLY A 92 7.46 -4.67 7.86
CA GLY A 92 7.62 -6.09 8.20
C GLY A 92 7.66 -7.00 6.97
N ASP A 93 7.33 -8.29 7.16
CA ASP A 93 7.24 -9.25 6.07
C ASP A 93 5.99 -8.98 5.22
N SER A 94 6.14 -8.97 3.88
CA SER A 94 5.08 -8.57 2.96
C SER A 94 3.77 -9.31 3.18
N ALA A 95 3.74 -10.64 3.00
CA ALA A 95 2.51 -11.41 3.06
C ALA A 95 1.83 -11.39 4.44
N PRO A 96 2.52 -11.64 5.57
CA PRO A 96 1.90 -11.56 6.89
C PRO A 96 1.36 -10.17 7.23
N SER A 97 2.08 -9.11 6.85
CA SER A 97 1.67 -7.73 7.14
C SER A 97 0.42 -7.34 6.36
N ILE A 98 0.34 -7.72 5.08
CA ILE A 98 -0.83 -7.48 4.22
C ILE A 98 -2.06 -8.22 4.76
N VAL A 99 -1.93 -9.51 5.07
CA VAL A 99 -3.05 -10.33 5.56
C VAL A 99 -3.59 -9.78 6.87
N ARG A 100 -2.71 -9.56 7.86
CA ARG A 100 -3.10 -8.97 9.15
C ARG A 100 -3.84 -7.65 8.96
N ARG A 101 -3.32 -6.78 8.09
CA ARG A 101 -3.91 -5.47 7.86
C ARG A 101 -5.28 -5.55 7.16
N ALA A 102 -5.43 -6.48 6.21
CA ALA A 102 -6.70 -6.72 5.54
C ALA A 102 -7.78 -7.21 6.53
N GLU A 103 -7.41 -8.08 7.47
CA GLU A 103 -8.31 -8.57 8.53
C GLU A 103 -8.72 -7.44 9.49
N GLU A 104 -7.77 -6.64 9.98
CA GLU A 104 -8.03 -5.48 10.86
C GLU A 104 -9.00 -4.47 10.23
N LEU A 105 -8.85 -4.22 8.94
CA LEU A 105 -9.71 -3.29 8.20
C LEU A 105 -11.03 -3.92 7.76
N GLY A 106 -11.17 -5.26 7.87
CA GLY A 106 -12.29 -6.02 7.36
C GLY A 106 -12.41 -5.85 5.85
N CYS A 107 -11.32 -6.03 5.10
CA CYS A 107 -11.33 -6.07 3.65
C CYS A 107 -12.05 -7.34 3.15
N GLN A 108 -12.81 -7.21 2.07
CA GLN A 108 -13.53 -8.33 1.45
C GLN A 108 -12.74 -8.97 0.30
N ALA A 109 -11.73 -8.27 -0.22
CA ALA A 109 -10.85 -8.74 -1.29
C ALA A 109 -9.41 -8.26 -1.03
N ILE A 110 -8.43 -9.02 -1.54
CA ILE A 110 -6.99 -8.74 -1.56
C ILE A 110 -6.47 -9.06 -2.96
#